data_AF-A0A5D4KE39-F1
#
_entry.id   AF-A0A5D4KE39-F1
#
_cell.length_a   1.000
_cell.length_b   1.000
_cell.length_c   1.000
_cell.angle_alpha   90.00
_cell.angle_beta   90.00
_cell.angle_gamma   90.00
#
_symmetry.space_group_name_H-M   'P 1'
#
loop_
_entity.id
_entity.type
_entity.pdbx_description
1 polymer ?
#
loop_
_entity_poly.entity_id
_entity_poly.type
_entity_poly.pdbx_seq_one_letter_code
_entity_poly.pdbx_strand_id
1 'polypeptide(L)'
;MAFNDKSIITDKDRRPSPQYFNPDTNQYEVITGRNGANAFIQLGTVAMESWEGSANITKTFPSERFGFAIMNDGDADLSFTINGNARTVKPGEGYSALFEAFTSVQIVADSSFRAEVLR
;
A
#
# COMPACT_ATOMS: atom_id res chain seq x y z
N MET A 1 6.81 -29.52 -7.68
CA MET A 1 5.89 -28.38 -7.54
C MET A 1 4.71 -28.86 -6.72
N ALA A 2 4.47 -28.29 -5.54
CA ALA A 2 3.21 -28.53 -4.83
C ALA A 2 2.11 -27.84 -5.65
N PHE A 3 1.14 -28.60 -6.15
CA PHE A 3 -0.03 -28.03 -6.80
C PHE A 3 -0.98 -27.52 -5.72
N ASN A 4 -1.69 -26.43 -5.97
CA ASN A 4 -2.72 -25.94 -5.06
C ASN A 4 -3.84 -26.99 -4.99
N ASP A 5 -4.16 -27.47 -3.79
CA ASP A 5 -5.19 -28.48 -3.53
C ASP A 5 -6.60 -27.88 -3.39
N LYS A 6 -6.71 -26.55 -3.39
CA LYS A 6 -7.96 -25.82 -3.22
C LYS A 6 -8.74 -25.73 -4.53
N SER A 7 -10.05 -25.98 -4.44
CA SER A 7 -10.98 -25.82 -5.55
C SER A 7 -11.10 -24.35 -5.97
N ILE A 8 -11.01 -24.10 -7.26
CA ILE A 8 -11.36 -22.80 -7.87
C ILE A 8 -12.88 -22.58 -7.81
N ILE A 9 -13.30 -21.31 -7.75
CA ILE A 9 -14.71 -20.94 -7.83
C ILE A 9 -15.15 -20.96 -9.30
N THR A 10 -16.25 -21.66 -9.57
CA THR A 10 -16.86 -21.71 -10.89
C THR A 10 -18.25 -21.07 -10.89
N ASP A 11 -18.66 -20.53 -12.04
CA ASP A 11 -20.03 -20.10 -12.28
C ASP A 11 -21.00 -21.29 -12.40
N LYS A 12 -22.29 -20.98 -12.61
CA LYS A 12 -23.36 -21.98 -12.79
C LYS A 12 -23.12 -22.94 -13.97
N ASP A 13 -22.29 -22.53 -14.95
CA ASP A 13 -21.97 -23.28 -16.16
C ASP A 13 -20.63 -24.02 -16.03
N ARG A 14 -20.06 -24.09 -14.81
CA ARG A 14 -18.76 -24.70 -14.47
C ARG A 14 -17.56 -24.01 -15.12
N ARG A 15 -17.69 -22.74 -15.51
CA ARG A 15 -16.58 -21.94 -16.02
C ARG A 15 -15.87 -21.25 -14.85
N PRO A 16 -14.54 -21.10 -14.88
CA PRO A 16 -13.82 -20.38 -13.83
C PRO A 16 -14.28 -18.92 -13.76
N SER A 17 -14.66 -18.48 -12.57
CA SER A 17 -14.93 -17.07 -12.31
C SER A 17 -13.62 -16.31 -12.11
N PRO A 18 -13.52 -15.02 -12.52
CA PRO A 18 -12.41 -14.16 -12.12
C PRO A 18 -12.27 -14.16 -10.59
N GLN A 19 -11.09 -14.52 -10.10
CA GLN A 19 -10.86 -14.78 -8.68
C GLN A 19 -9.40 -14.54 -8.32
N TYR A 20 -9.13 -14.39 -7.04
CA TYR A 20 -7.80 -14.34 -6.47
C TYR A 20 -7.73 -15.29 -5.26
N PHE A 21 -6.52 -15.71 -4.88
CA PHE A 21 -6.32 -16.46 -3.64
C PHE A 21 -6.12 -15.47 -2.50
N ASN A 22 -7.01 -15.52 -1.49
CA ASN A 22 -6.88 -14.70 -0.29
C ASN A 22 -6.12 -15.50 0.78
N PRO A 23 -4.89 -15.11 1.15
CA PRO A 23 -4.10 -15.83 2.16
C PRO A 23 -4.66 -15.69 3.57
N ASP A 24 -5.40 -14.61 3.87
CA ASP A 24 -5.99 -14.37 5.19
C ASP A 24 -7.16 -15.33 5.46
N THR A 25 -7.94 -15.65 4.42
CA THR A 25 -9.08 -16.59 4.49
C THR A 25 -8.74 -17.98 3.97
N ASN A 26 -7.53 -18.18 3.43
CA ASN A 26 -7.01 -19.43 2.87
C ASN A 26 -7.93 -20.09 1.82
N GLN A 27 -8.59 -19.27 0.99
CA GLN A 27 -9.52 -19.71 -0.04
C GLN A 27 -9.48 -18.79 -1.27
N TYR A 28 -10.05 -19.27 -2.39
CA TYR A 28 -10.31 -18.41 -3.53
C TYR A 28 -11.52 -17.52 -3.27
N GLU A 29 -11.46 -16.27 -3.71
CA GLU A 29 -12.56 -15.31 -3.62
C GLU A 29 -12.82 -14.69 -5.00
N VAL A 30 -14.10 -14.52 -5.34
CA VAL A 30 -14.51 -13.93 -6.62
C VAL A 30 -14.16 -12.45 -6.64
N ILE A 31 -13.56 -12.01 -7.74
CA ILE A 31 -13.35 -10.60 -8.03
C ILE A 31 -14.70 -9.99 -8.40
N THR A 32 -15.29 -9.20 -7.51
CA THR A 32 -16.52 -8.46 -7.78
C THR A 32 -16.19 -7.03 -8.18
N GLY A 33 -16.36 -6.68 -9.47
CA GLY A 33 -16.34 -5.28 -9.91
C GLY A 33 -17.74 -4.68 -10.00
N ARG A 34 -17.82 -3.46 -10.53
CA ARG A 34 -19.08 -2.69 -10.66
C ARG A 34 -19.51 -2.61 -12.13
N ASN A 35 -20.81 -2.70 -12.40
CA ASN A 35 -21.41 -2.54 -13.74
C ASN A 35 -20.82 -3.48 -14.83
N GLY A 36 -20.49 -4.72 -14.46
CA GLY A 36 -19.94 -5.70 -15.41
C GLY A 36 -18.45 -5.57 -15.71
N ALA A 37 -17.75 -4.63 -15.08
CA ALA A 37 -16.29 -4.56 -15.11
C ALA A 37 -15.67 -5.53 -14.09
N ASN A 38 -14.48 -6.05 -14.39
CA ASN A 38 -13.65 -6.72 -13.39
C ASN A 38 -13.11 -5.67 -12.41
N ALA A 39 -13.10 -5.98 -11.10
CA ALA A 39 -12.25 -5.25 -10.16
C ALA A 39 -10.82 -5.76 -10.30
N PHE A 40 -9.84 -4.90 -10.10
CA PHE A 40 -8.46 -5.33 -9.85
C PHE A 40 -8.12 -4.83 -8.47
N ILE A 41 -7.69 -5.73 -7.59
CA ILE A 41 -7.06 -5.32 -6.34
C ILE A 41 -5.61 -5.05 -6.71
N GLN A 42 -5.30 -3.79 -6.97
CA GLN A 42 -3.90 -3.37 -7.07
C GLN A 42 -3.36 -3.24 -5.64
N LEU A 43 -2.38 -4.07 -5.30
CA LEU A 43 -1.58 -3.84 -4.10
C LEU A 43 -0.93 -2.47 -4.24
N GLY A 44 -0.98 -1.68 -3.17
CA GLY A 44 -0.48 -0.31 -3.09
C GLY A 44 -1.51 0.79 -3.32
N THR A 45 -2.81 0.51 -3.54
CA THR A 45 -3.81 1.57 -3.84
C THR A 45 -4.89 1.75 -2.77
N VAL A 46 -4.84 1.00 -1.66
CA VAL A 46 -5.82 1.14 -0.57
C VAL A 46 -5.16 1.90 0.57
N ALA A 47 -5.59 3.13 0.84
CA ALA A 47 -5.11 3.89 1.99
C ALA A 47 -5.42 3.14 3.30
N MET A 48 -4.38 2.95 4.13
CA MET A 48 -4.46 2.16 5.37
C MET A 48 -4.39 3.03 6.62
N GLU A 49 -3.49 4.00 6.63
CA GLU A 49 -3.26 4.88 7.77
C GLU A 49 -2.70 6.21 7.27
N SER A 50 -3.16 7.31 7.88
CA SER A 50 -2.62 8.65 7.67
C SER A 50 -2.22 9.29 9.01
N TRP A 51 -1.24 10.17 8.97
CA TRP A 51 -0.78 10.91 10.14
C TRP A 51 -0.12 12.22 9.74
N GLU A 52 0.04 13.09 10.73
CA GLU A 52 0.75 14.36 10.61
C GLU A 52 1.94 14.37 11.57
N GLY A 53 2.95 15.18 11.27
CA GLY A 53 4.11 15.33 12.13
C GLY A 53 4.93 16.57 11.78
N SER A 54 5.93 16.87 12.60
CA SER A 54 6.81 18.02 12.41
C SER A 54 8.25 17.78 12.86
N ALA A 55 8.60 16.53 13.13
CA ALA A 55 9.88 16.12 13.67
C ALA A 55 10.29 14.76 13.11
N ASN A 56 11.55 14.40 13.32
CA ASN A 56 12.07 13.08 12.97
C ASN A 56 11.26 11.96 13.64
N ILE A 57 10.81 10.99 12.85
CA ILE A 57 10.00 9.87 13.32
C ILE A 57 10.35 8.59 12.56
N THR A 58 10.33 7.46 13.27
CA THR A 58 10.26 6.13 12.65
C THR A 58 8.86 5.56 12.91
N LYS A 59 8.09 5.39 11.84
CA LYS A 59 6.75 4.82 11.88
C LYS A 59 6.84 3.34 11.52
N THR A 60 6.32 2.48 12.38
CA THR A 60 6.26 1.02 12.16
C THR A 60 4.81 0.56 12.02
N PHE A 61 4.59 -0.46 11.19
CA PHE A 61 3.25 -0.98 10.88
C PHE A 61 3.13 -2.45 11.27
N PRO A 62 1.94 -2.90 11.72
CA PRO A 62 1.70 -4.28 12.15
C PRO A 62 1.64 -5.29 10.98
N SER A 63 1.54 -4.80 9.74
CA SER A 63 1.52 -5.61 8.52
C SER A 63 2.20 -4.85 7.39
N GLU A 64 2.48 -5.54 6.29
CA GLU A 64 3.15 -4.96 5.12
C GLU A 64 2.36 -3.80 4.50
N ARG A 65 3.09 -2.84 3.96
CA ARG A 65 2.61 -1.71 3.16
C ARG A 65 3.32 -1.74 1.81
N PHE A 66 2.65 -1.21 0.80
CA PHE A 66 3.10 -1.27 -0.58
C PHE A 66 3.07 0.10 -1.27
N GLY A 67 2.53 1.13 -0.62
CA GLY A 67 2.59 2.50 -1.08
C GLY A 67 2.82 3.47 0.06
N PHE A 68 3.44 4.60 -0.26
CA PHE A 68 3.67 5.70 0.67
C PHE A 68 3.46 7.02 -0.05
N ALA A 69 2.75 7.94 0.60
CA ALA A 69 2.64 9.32 0.17
C ALA A 69 2.96 10.27 1.32
N ILE A 70 3.56 11.40 1.00
CA ILE A 70 3.91 12.45 1.94
C ILE A 70 3.80 13.82 1.27
N MET A 71 3.30 14.79 2.02
CA MET A 71 3.27 16.20 1.66
C MET A 71 4.16 16.96 2.64
N ASN A 72 5.10 17.75 2.10
CA ASN A 72 5.88 18.70 2.89
C ASN A 72 5.10 20.02 3.00
N ASP A 73 4.37 20.20 4.10
CA ASP A 73 3.62 21.43 4.37
C ASP A 73 4.49 22.51 5.06
N GLY A 74 5.76 22.21 5.28
CA GLY A 74 6.71 23.08 5.96
C GLY A 74 7.55 23.95 5.04
N ASP A 75 8.55 24.59 5.61
CA ASP A 75 9.47 25.55 4.99
C ASP A 75 10.90 25.02 4.82
N ALA A 76 11.19 23.81 5.31
CA ALA A 76 12.47 23.12 5.16
C ALA A 76 12.34 21.83 4.34
N ASP A 77 13.43 21.37 3.74
CA ASP A 77 13.48 20.06 3.08
C ASP A 77 13.16 18.95 4.10
N LEU A 78 12.28 18.02 3.72
CA LEU A 78 12.12 16.76 4.46
C LEU A 78 12.73 15.61 3.66
N SER A 79 13.14 14.56 4.35
CA SER A 79 13.52 13.31 3.70
C SER A 79 12.85 12.12 4.36
N PHE A 80 12.63 11.07 3.58
CA PHE A 80 12.15 9.80 4.09
C PHE A 80 12.99 8.65 3.54
N THR A 81 13.03 7.54 4.27
CA THR A 81 13.73 6.31 3.89
C THR A 81 12.80 5.12 4.06
N ILE A 82 12.67 4.33 2.98
CA ILE A 82 11.94 3.05 2.94
C ILE A 82 12.84 2.01 2.27
N ASN A 83 13.07 0.87 2.91
CA ASN A 83 13.94 -0.20 2.41
C ASN A 83 15.33 0.31 1.93
N GLY A 84 15.91 1.27 2.65
CA GLY A 84 17.19 1.90 2.31
C GLY A 84 17.14 2.93 1.17
N ASN A 85 15.98 3.11 0.51
CA ASN A 85 15.80 4.16 -0.49
C ASN A 85 15.44 5.47 0.18
N ALA A 86 16.39 6.40 0.22
CA ALA A 86 16.17 7.76 0.70
C ALA A 86 15.65 8.66 -0.43
N ARG A 87 14.66 9.49 -0.10
CA ARG A 87 14.11 10.53 -0.99
C ARG A 87 13.99 11.84 -0.23
N THR A 88 14.22 12.95 -0.93
CA THR A 88 14.01 14.30 -0.42
C THR A 88 12.75 14.89 -1.06
N VAL A 89 11.94 15.59 -0.27
CA VAL A 89 10.72 16.27 -0.71
C VAL A 89 10.85 17.74 -0.32
N LYS A 90 10.85 18.66 -1.30
CA LYS A 90 11.07 20.09 -1.05
C LYS A 90 9.85 20.74 -0.39
N PRO A 91 10.02 21.91 0.25
CA PRO A 91 8.90 22.67 0.80
C PRO A 91 7.76 22.84 -0.21
N GLY A 92 6.53 22.51 0.19
CA GLY A 92 5.34 22.58 -0.64
C GLY A 92 5.20 21.45 -1.68
N GLU A 93 6.13 20.49 -1.74
CA GLU A 93 6.02 19.33 -2.62
C GLU A 93 5.30 18.16 -1.96
N GLY A 94 4.57 17.41 -2.80
CA GLY A 94 4.04 16.11 -2.47
C GLY A 94 4.82 15.01 -3.21
N TYR A 95 4.99 13.87 -2.56
CA TYR A 95 5.53 12.65 -3.15
C TYR A 95 4.55 11.50 -2.94
N SER A 96 4.36 10.66 -3.94
CA SER A 96 3.60 9.41 -3.83
C SER A 96 4.21 8.36 -4.75
N ALA A 97 4.42 7.15 -4.23
CA ALA A 97 4.86 6.02 -5.02
C ALA A 97 4.50 4.67 -4.39
N LEU A 98 4.62 3.62 -5.21
CA LEU A 98 4.61 2.24 -4.75
C LEU A 98 6.03 1.76 -4.43
N PHE A 99 6.13 0.86 -3.47
CA PHE A 99 7.38 0.26 -3.00
C PHE A 99 7.23 -1.26 -2.89
N GLU A 100 8.36 -1.97 -2.85
CA GLU A 100 8.36 -3.34 -2.32
C GLU A 100 7.83 -3.35 -0.88
N ALA A 101 7.30 -4.49 -0.43
CA ALA A 101 6.73 -4.64 0.90
C ALA A 101 7.63 -4.02 1.99
N PHE A 102 7.05 -3.16 2.82
CA PHE A 102 7.75 -2.53 3.94
C PHE A 102 6.86 -2.49 5.18
N THR A 103 7.51 -2.50 6.35
CA THR A 103 6.85 -2.40 7.66
C THR A 103 7.34 -1.20 8.46
N SER A 104 8.26 -0.40 7.91
CA SER A 104 8.69 0.85 8.54
C SER A 104 9.01 1.95 7.53
N VAL A 105 8.73 3.19 7.90
CA VAL A 105 9.24 4.41 7.24
C VAL A 105 9.99 5.24 8.27
N GLN A 106 11.19 5.68 7.92
CA GLN A 106 11.88 6.74 8.67
C GLN A 106 11.65 8.07 7.95
N ILE A 107 11.24 9.10 8.68
CA ILE A 107 11.09 10.48 8.20
C ILE A 107 12.03 11.36 9.01
N VAL A 108 12.80 12.19 8.32
CA VAL A 108 13.60 13.27 8.89
C VAL A 108 12.99 14.58 8.43
N ALA A 109 12.50 15.37 9.38
CA ALA A 109 11.78 16.61 9.14
C ALA A 109 12.03 17.59 10.28
N ASP A 110 12.20 18.86 9.92
CA ASP A 110 12.31 19.99 10.86
C ASP A 110 11.06 20.89 10.83
N SER A 111 10.08 20.53 9.99
CA SER A 111 8.85 21.29 9.73
C SER A 111 7.67 20.35 9.47
N SER A 112 6.46 20.91 9.43
CA SER A 112 5.21 20.16 9.31
C SER A 112 5.11 19.31 8.04
N PHE A 113 4.53 18.12 8.16
CA PHE A 113 4.23 17.22 7.05
C PHE A 113 2.95 16.43 7.33
N ARG A 114 2.34 15.93 6.26
CA ARG A 114 1.26 14.93 6.28
C ARG A 114 1.68 13.71 5.48
N ALA A 115 1.41 12.52 5.99
CA ALA A 115 1.81 11.28 5.35
C ALA A 115 0.70 10.22 5.42
N GLU A 116 0.72 9.31 4.46
CA GLU A 116 -0.15 8.14 4.45
C GLU A 116 0.57 6.92 3.87
N VAL A 117 0.14 5.73 4.29
CA VAL A 117 0.57 4.46 3.72
C VAL A 117 -0.58 3.70 3.10
N LEU A 118 -0.25 2.94 2.06
CA LEU A 118 -1.20 2.12 1.33
C LEU A 118 -0.87 0.63 1.52
N ARG A 119 -1.92 -0.18 1.61
CA ARG A 119 -1.85 -1.65 1.51
C ARG A 119 -1.51 -2.04 0.08
#